data_AF-A0A1E1MCS9-F1
#
_entry.id   AF-A0A1E1MCS9-F1
#
_cell.length_a   1.000
_cell.length_b   1.000
_cell.length_c   1.000
_cell.angle_alpha   90.00
_cell.angle_beta   90.00
_cell.angle_gamma   90.00
#
_symmetry.space_group_name_H-M   'P 1'
#
loop_
_entity.id
_entity.type
_entity.pdbx_description
1 polymer ?
#
loop_
_entity_poly.entity_id
_entity_poly.type
_entity_poly.pdbx_seq_one_letter_code
_entity_poly.pdbx_strand_id
1 'polypeptide(L)'
;MARRRKTPAVEAQTIVVEAARSFSDPAISREPSASSANTEFDESDEEHWDTYSPRVKKTAEQKRKEKIDKELKKIKEEIEKNLKGWPWKECPQKLLTCGPFAFNYTVGDGQNSSPRFKLPQILQKSSLLKKLFSNDIVARTLLSIIFKQYSSAWKFYSSCQEVTAIYDYKIHLWDMNGTLEHGGYFHNCEKDRFGPNAPTDSWNQGSVASIIVIAPFRRASGPASYYEQVQNLHTMSIAMSNFADNLQNLQIHRNHFLTPQLLALLIPKMTNLKVLGIYQCQLLSVSEIFRLLDIIKTDRPLGRENQIYLDFFPTWHQGPKCVDDDTDMHNTHFAGTYGVTWDNTDMDHCRAIWGIVIRALPIALAQNIDLTSKGTAFRQWLDKGLLWRVEETLEAMLDPGTDPRKLVALADSRNPDHEGQWQRFSNDAVIGCRPEGYERYVTYYRCNHCNTHLFGIFFKYGDLYDLQAFNENKTREANLTCLGCKLKFIFFFERDHFKREKRRLMRAWLHSGPVGDDQGEWNTADLRKALSDFHTRRIILKADALDQKRLEAMNMPNRKLRHDPEYDARQTPIPYQSYGKHGFQKRSPTADVPEKKAGERSPWDWVAMCTRNAHMRRD
;
A
#
# COMPACT_ATOMS: atom_id res chain seq x y z
N MET A 1 40.25 50.90 6.38
CA MET A 1 41.27 50.11 5.67
C MET A 1 40.63 49.48 4.44
N ALA A 2 40.97 50.04 3.27
CA ALA A 2 40.50 49.61 1.96
C ALA A 2 41.35 48.44 1.45
N ARG A 3 40.74 47.45 0.81
CA ARG A 3 41.39 46.65 -0.25
C ARG A 3 40.38 46.25 -1.32
N ARG A 4 40.46 46.98 -2.44
CA ARG A 4 39.99 46.61 -3.78
C ARG A 4 40.69 45.33 -4.25
N ARG A 5 40.01 44.53 -5.08
CA ARG A 5 40.46 43.98 -6.39
C ARG A 5 39.29 43.21 -7.01
N LYS A 6 38.67 43.77 -8.06
CA LYS A 6 38.91 43.52 -9.50
C LYS A 6 38.29 42.20 -9.99
N THR A 7 37.20 42.35 -10.74
CA THR A 7 36.73 41.45 -11.79
C THR A 7 37.82 41.20 -12.84
N PRO A 8 37.66 40.13 -13.63
CA PRO A 8 37.65 40.34 -15.07
C PRO A 8 36.43 39.71 -15.74
N ALA A 9 35.85 40.47 -16.66
CA ALA A 9 35.05 40.00 -17.76
C ALA A 9 35.96 39.28 -18.77
N VAL A 10 35.42 38.27 -19.44
CA VAL A 10 35.96 37.76 -20.72
C VAL A 10 34.79 37.73 -21.69
N GLU A 11 34.92 38.51 -22.75
CA GLU A 11 34.06 38.56 -23.93
C GLU A 11 34.53 37.58 -25.01
N ALA A 12 33.56 37.23 -25.85
CA ALA A 12 33.63 36.83 -27.27
C ALA A 12 34.11 35.40 -27.62
N GLN A 13 33.24 34.62 -28.28
CA GLN A 13 33.24 34.52 -29.75
C GLN A 13 32.09 33.67 -30.32
N THR A 14 31.59 34.17 -31.45
CA THR A 14 30.55 33.73 -32.39
C THR A 14 30.97 32.47 -33.20
N ILE A 15 29.99 31.72 -33.77
CA ILE A 15 29.98 30.79 -34.94
C ILE A 15 28.94 29.68 -34.64
N VAL A 16 27.95 29.24 -35.46
CA VAL A 16 27.54 29.47 -36.86
C VAL A 16 26.06 29.03 -37.01
N VAL A 17 25.40 29.61 -38.01
CA VAL A 17 24.02 29.41 -38.49
C VAL A 17 23.93 28.14 -39.39
N GLU A 18 22.70 27.72 -39.70
CA GLU A 18 22.30 26.84 -40.83
C GLU A 18 22.27 25.31 -40.64
N ALA A 19 21.06 24.77 -40.51
CA ALA A 19 20.56 23.69 -41.38
C ALA A 19 19.02 23.68 -41.34
N ALA A 20 18.42 24.23 -42.38
CA ALA A 20 16.99 24.23 -42.64
C ALA A 20 16.57 23.03 -43.49
N ARG A 21 15.33 22.56 -43.28
CA ARG A 21 14.34 22.17 -44.30
C ARG A 21 14.58 20.92 -45.19
N SER A 22 13.44 20.44 -45.71
CA SER A 22 13.19 19.34 -46.69
C SER A 22 13.39 17.92 -46.13
N PHE A 23 12.45 16.98 -46.27
CA PHE A 23 11.70 16.63 -47.49
C PHE A 23 10.28 16.12 -47.22
N SER A 24 9.45 16.34 -48.23
CA SER A 24 8.09 15.86 -48.47
C SER A 24 8.08 14.82 -49.60
N ASP A 25 7.29 13.74 -49.42
CA ASP A 25 6.53 12.91 -50.40
C ASP A 25 7.24 12.11 -51.53
N PRO A 26 6.56 11.18 -52.26
CA PRO A 26 5.71 10.06 -51.79
C PRO A 26 5.88 8.74 -52.63
N ALA A 27 5.12 7.71 -52.24
CA ALA A 27 4.58 6.58 -53.04
C ALA A 27 5.53 5.51 -53.65
N ILE A 28 5.16 4.23 -53.49
CA ILE A 28 4.82 3.28 -54.58
C ILE A 28 4.52 1.89 -54.00
N SER A 29 3.44 1.32 -54.55
CA SER A 29 2.85 -0.01 -54.37
C SER A 29 3.73 -1.17 -54.86
N ARG A 30 3.50 -2.37 -54.30
CA ARG A 30 3.31 -3.63 -55.05
C ARG A 30 3.08 -4.82 -54.11
N GLU A 31 1.93 -5.46 -54.26
CA GLU A 31 1.69 -6.87 -53.93
C GLU A 31 2.59 -7.78 -54.80
N PRO A 32 2.79 -9.05 -54.42
CA PRO A 32 1.97 -10.05 -55.08
C PRO A 32 1.49 -11.23 -54.23
N SER A 33 0.34 -11.71 -54.70
CA SER A 33 -0.34 -12.99 -54.62
C SER A 33 0.47 -14.29 -54.46
N ALA A 34 -0.12 -15.18 -53.64
CA ALA A 34 -0.43 -16.60 -53.88
C ALA A 34 0.66 -17.59 -54.36
N SER A 35 0.83 -18.69 -53.63
CA SER A 35 0.40 -20.01 -54.13
C SER A 35 0.44 -21.09 -53.04
N SER A 36 -0.62 -21.87 -53.05
CA SER A 36 -0.84 -23.12 -52.33
C SER A 36 -0.07 -24.26 -52.98
N ALA A 37 0.52 -25.15 -52.17
CA ALA A 37 0.86 -26.50 -52.61
C ALA A 37 0.64 -27.49 -51.46
N ASN A 38 -0.46 -28.25 -51.59
CA ASN A 38 -0.65 -29.51 -50.91
C ASN A 38 0.44 -30.49 -51.35
N THR A 39 0.99 -31.26 -50.42
CA THR A 39 1.58 -32.56 -50.72
C THR A 39 1.18 -33.53 -49.62
N GLU A 40 0.35 -34.49 -50.02
CA GLU A 40 0.09 -35.76 -49.36
C GLU A 40 1.42 -36.48 -49.12
N PHE A 41 1.54 -37.19 -47.99
CA PHE A 41 2.56 -38.21 -47.85
C PHE A 41 2.01 -39.43 -47.11
N ASP A 42 2.21 -40.56 -47.76
CA ASP A 42 1.79 -41.92 -47.46
C ASP A 42 2.15 -42.41 -46.06
N GLU A 43 1.21 -43.15 -45.48
CA GLU A 43 1.41 -44.11 -44.40
C GLU A 43 2.00 -45.40 -44.96
N SER A 44 3.28 -45.67 -44.71
CA SER A 44 3.78 -47.05 -44.55
C SER A 44 5.19 -47.03 -43.96
N ASP A 45 5.36 -47.78 -42.87
CA ASP A 45 6.58 -48.42 -42.36
C ASP A 45 6.78 -48.18 -40.86
N GLU A 46 5.99 -48.93 -40.08
CA GLU A 46 6.38 -49.37 -38.74
C GLU A 46 7.46 -50.47 -38.83
N GLU A 47 8.25 -50.60 -37.77
CA GLU A 47 9.28 -51.62 -37.47
C GLU A 47 10.75 -51.33 -37.86
N HIS A 48 11.40 -50.43 -37.10
CA HIS A 48 12.76 -50.70 -36.64
C HIS A 48 13.09 -49.95 -35.34
N TRP A 49 12.76 -50.55 -34.19
CA TRP A 49 13.25 -50.10 -32.88
C TRP A 49 14.44 -50.95 -32.48
N ASP A 50 15.66 -50.46 -32.72
CA ASP A 50 16.77 -50.71 -31.79
C ASP A 50 17.98 -49.78 -31.96
N THR A 51 18.56 -49.39 -30.83
CA THR A 51 19.86 -48.70 -30.64
C THR A 51 20.03 -47.24 -31.08
N TYR A 52 19.26 -46.33 -30.48
CA TYR A 52 19.59 -44.89 -30.50
C TYR A 52 20.66 -44.53 -29.45
N SER A 53 21.90 -44.35 -29.91
CA SER A 53 23.08 -44.01 -29.10
C SER A 53 22.90 -42.75 -28.24
N PRO A 54 23.24 -42.77 -26.93
CA PRO A 54 23.18 -41.60 -26.04
C PRO A 54 24.02 -40.40 -26.50
N ARG A 55 25.00 -40.62 -27.39
CA ARG A 55 25.82 -39.54 -27.96
C ARG A 55 25.06 -38.65 -28.94
N VAL A 56 24.07 -39.19 -29.68
CA VAL A 56 23.30 -38.43 -30.67
C VAL A 56 22.26 -37.52 -30.00
N LYS A 57 21.70 -37.95 -28.85
CA LYS A 57 20.79 -37.12 -28.04
C LYS A 57 21.51 -35.90 -27.45
N LYS A 58 22.74 -36.06 -26.98
CA LYS A 58 23.55 -34.93 -26.46
C LYS A 58 23.86 -33.89 -27.52
N THR A 59 24.19 -34.30 -28.76
CA THR A 59 24.45 -33.35 -29.86
C THR A 59 23.17 -32.66 -30.34
N ALA A 60 22.02 -33.33 -30.35
CA ALA A 60 20.74 -32.73 -30.70
C ALA A 60 20.27 -31.72 -29.63
N GLU A 61 20.44 -32.06 -28.35
CA GLU A 61 20.12 -31.18 -27.23
C GLU A 61 21.04 -29.95 -27.18
N GLN A 62 22.32 -30.14 -27.47
CA GLN A 62 23.29 -29.04 -27.56
C GLN A 62 22.99 -28.11 -28.74
N LYS A 63 22.67 -28.64 -29.92
CA LYS A 63 22.20 -27.85 -31.07
C LYS A 63 20.90 -27.10 -30.79
N ARG A 64 19.97 -27.71 -30.05
CA ARG A 64 18.72 -27.05 -29.63
C ARG A 64 19.01 -25.90 -28.66
N LYS A 65 19.93 -26.10 -27.71
CA LYS A 65 20.35 -25.07 -26.76
C LYS A 65 21.05 -23.90 -27.45
N GLU A 66 21.95 -24.18 -28.40
CA GLU A 66 22.61 -23.16 -29.22
C GLU A 66 21.62 -22.36 -30.08
N LYS A 67 20.59 -23.03 -30.64
CA LYS A 67 19.53 -22.35 -31.40
C LYS A 67 18.70 -21.43 -30.50
N ILE A 68 18.33 -21.89 -29.31
CA ILE A 68 17.58 -21.10 -28.32
C ILE A 68 18.41 -19.90 -27.85
N ASP A 69 19.70 -20.09 -27.55
CA ASP A 69 20.60 -19.00 -27.12
C ASP A 69 20.75 -17.94 -28.22
N LYS A 70 20.79 -18.36 -29.49
CA LYS A 70 20.86 -17.46 -30.65
C LYS A 70 19.56 -16.67 -30.86
N GLU A 71 18.40 -17.30 -30.68
CA GLU A 71 17.10 -16.63 -30.71
C GLU A 71 16.93 -15.66 -29.54
N LEU A 72 17.30 -16.06 -28.32
CA LEU A 72 17.28 -15.20 -27.13
C LEU A 72 18.18 -13.98 -27.30
N LYS A 73 19.37 -14.14 -27.89
CA LYS A 73 20.28 -13.03 -28.14
C LYS A 73 19.69 -12.04 -29.17
N LYS A 74 19.06 -12.55 -30.22
CA LYS A 74 18.36 -11.72 -31.22
C LYS A 74 17.17 -10.96 -30.61
N ILE A 75 16.37 -11.64 -29.78
CA ILE A 75 15.26 -11.02 -29.03
C ILE A 75 15.80 -9.95 -28.08
N LYS A 76 16.91 -10.21 -27.37
CA LYS A 76 17.54 -9.25 -26.46
C LYS A 76 18.03 -8.00 -27.21
N GLU A 77 18.70 -8.17 -28.34
CA GLU A 77 19.17 -7.06 -29.19
C GLU A 77 18.00 -6.25 -29.78
N GLU A 78 16.92 -6.90 -30.17
CA GLU A 78 15.70 -6.25 -30.67
C GLU A 78 14.95 -5.49 -29.56
N ILE A 79 14.85 -6.10 -28.37
CA ILE A 79 14.35 -5.45 -27.15
C ILE A 79 15.23 -4.23 -26.84
N GLU A 80 16.56 -4.36 -26.73
CA GLU A 80 17.47 -3.24 -26.42
C GLU A 80 17.39 -2.10 -27.46
N LYS A 81 17.20 -2.45 -28.74
CA LYS A 81 16.97 -1.47 -29.83
C LYS A 81 15.63 -0.74 -29.69
N ASN A 82 14.57 -1.45 -29.32
CA ASN A 82 13.23 -0.88 -29.08
C ASN A 82 13.13 -0.14 -27.73
N LEU A 83 14.09 -0.35 -26.85
CA LEU A 83 14.22 0.29 -25.54
C LEU A 83 15.14 1.52 -25.56
N LYS A 84 15.48 2.07 -26.72
CA LYS A 84 16.33 3.27 -26.81
C LYS A 84 15.61 4.47 -26.17
N GLY A 85 16.04 4.88 -24.97
CA GLY A 85 15.36 5.89 -24.14
C GLY A 85 14.64 5.33 -22.91
N TRP A 86 14.73 4.01 -22.71
CA TRP A 86 14.17 3.27 -21.61
C TRP A 86 15.27 2.67 -20.73
N PRO A 87 15.21 2.79 -19.39
CA PRO A 87 14.19 3.52 -18.65
C PRO A 87 14.28 5.02 -18.92
N TRP A 88 13.18 5.74 -18.72
CA TRP A 88 13.19 7.19 -18.63
C TRP A 88 14.36 7.58 -17.72
N LYS A 89 15.40 8.23 -18.27
CA LYS A 89 16.65 8.55 -17.54
C LYS A 89 16.43 9.41 -16.28
N GLU A 90 15.21 9.90 -16.09
CA GLU A 90 14.80 10.85 -15.06
C GLU A 90 13.78 10.28 -14.07
N CYS A 91 13.45 8.98 -14.17
CA CYS A 91 12.54 8.34 -13.23
C CYS A 91 13.14 8.35 -11.81
N PRO A 92 12.43 8.84 -10.78
CA PRO A 92 12.91 8.81 -9.41
C PRO A 92 13.23 7.38 -8.95
N GLN A 93 14.35 7.19 -8.25
CA GLN A 93 14.74 5.90 -7.67
C GLN A 93 13.88 5.51 -6.46
N LYS A 94 13.21 6.49 -5.83
CA LYS A 94 12.35 6.29 -4.67
C LYS A 94 10.93 6.70 -5.02
N LEU A 95 9.97 6.07 -4.34
CA LEU A 95 8.58 6.37 -4.59
C LEU A 95 8.22 7.78 -4.14
N LEU A 96 7.29 8.36 -4.89
CA LEU A 96 6.61 9.58 -4.50
C LEU A 96 5.37 9.18 -3.75
N THR A 97 5.00 9.93 -2.73
CA THR A 97 3.58 10.04 -2.43
C THR A 97 3.16 11.37 -2.96
N CYS A 98 2.41 11.36 -4.05
CA CYS A 98 1.48 12.44 -4.32
C CYS A 98 0.27 12.05 -3.49
N GLY A 99 0.14 12.61 -2.28
CA GLY A 99 -0.93 12.20 -1.36
C GLY A 99 -2.31 12.28 -2.01
N PRO A 100 -3.36 11.77 -1.35
CA PRO A 100 -4.76 11.84 -1.79
C PRO A 100 -5.33 13.27 -1.84
N PHE A 101 -4.45 14.28 -1.85
CA PHE A 101 -4.71 15.70 -2.00
C PHE A 101 -4.32 16.18 -3.42
N ALA A 102 -4.37 15.31 -4.43
CA ALA A 102 -4.64 15.80 -5.78
C ALA A 102 -5.91 16.64 -5.71
N PHE A 103 -5.73 17.96 -5.75
CA PHE A 103 -6.80 18.90 -5.53
C PHE A 103 -7.76 18.84 -6.72
N ASN A 104 -9.04 18.89 -6.40
CA ASN A 104 -10.19 19.00 -7.29
C ASN A 104 -9.86 19.72 -8.62
N TYR A 105 -9.55 18.98 -9.68
CA TYR A 105 -9.49 19.54 -11.01
C TYR A 105 -10.86 19.34 -11.66
N THR A 106 -11.75 20.33 -11.52
CA THR A 106 -12.95 20.41 -12.36
C THR A 106 -12.58 21.20 -13.61
N VAL A 107 -12.42 20.50 -14.73
CA VAL A 107 -12.47 21.14 -16.05
C VAL A 107 -13.94 21.36 -16.40
N GLY A 108 -14.28 22.60 -16.71
CA GLY A 108 -15.30 22.98 -17.70
C GLY A 108 -16.73 22.46 -17.53
N ASP A 109 -17.62 23.42 -17.26
CA ASP A 109 -19.01 23.52 -17.74
C ASP A 109 -20.06 22.56 -17.15
N GLY A 110 -20.43 22.82 -15.89
CA GLY A 110 -21.66 22.26 -15.33
C GLY A 110 -21.89 22.54 -13.85
N GLN A 111 -21.98 23.81 -13.47
CA GLN A 111 -22.51 24.29 -12.17
C GLN A 111 -21.96 23.62 -10.88
N ASN A 112 -20.69 23.89 -10.58
CA ASN A 112 -20.25 24.17 -9.21
C ASN A 112 -19.00 25.06 -9.27
N SER A 113 -19.19 26.38 -9.21
CA SER A 113 -18.16 27.40 -9.47
C SER A 113 -17.01 27.46 -8.46
N SER A 114 -17.02 26.62 -7.43
CA SER A 114 -15.99 26.58 -6.41
C SER A 114 -15.58 25.14 -6.08
N PRO A 115 -14.44 24.66 -6.60
CA PRO A 115 -13.74 23.54 -5.98
C PRO A 115 -13.57 23.87 -4.50
N ARG A 116 -14.09 23.01 -3.59
CA ARG A 116 -13.97 23.19 -2.13
C ARG A 116 -12.51 23.36 -1.64
N PHE A 117 -11.54 23.01 -2.49
CA PHE A 117 -10.15 23.37 -2.35
C PHE A 117 -9.62 23.83 -3.72
N LYS A 118 -9.85 25.10 -4.09
CA LYS A 118 -8.96 25.75 -5.05
C LYS A 118 -7.65 25.95 -4.29
N LEU A 119 -6.58 25.26 -4.68
CA LEU A 119 -5.24 25.75 -4.33
C LEU A 119 -5.24 27.23 -4.68
N PRO A 120 -4.78 28.11 -3.79
CA PRO A 120 -4.92 29.52 -4.04
C PRO A 120 -4.22 29.81 -5.37
N GLN A 121 -4.87 30.61 -6.24
CA GLN A 121 -4.27 31.16 -7.46
C GLN A 121 -3.21 32.19 -7.07
N ILE A 122 -2.26 31.76 -6.24
CA ILE A 122 -1.07 32.52 -5.96
C ILE A 122 -0.21 32.28 -7.17
N LEU A 123 -0.24 33.26 -8.08
CA LEU A 123 0.84 33.46 -9.03
C LEU A 123 2.14 33.30 -8.26
N GLN A 124 2.97 32.33 -8.61
CA GLN A 124 4.24 32.15 -7.95
C GLN A 124 5.04 33.44 -8.19
N LYS A 125 5.16 34.27 -7.16
CA LYS A 125 5.82 35.58 -7.28
C LYS A 125 7.34 35.43 -7.35
N SER A 126 7.86 34.27 -6.96
CA SER A 126 9.28 33.95 -7.10
C SER A 126 9.65 33.85 -8.58
N SER A 127 10.27 34.91 -9.09
CA SER A 127 10.85 34.96 -10.44
C SER A 127 11.92 33.88 -10.64
N LEU A 128 12.64 33.53 -9.56
CA LEU A 128 13.58 32.42 -9.53
C LEU A 128 12.87 31.09 -9.77
N LEU A 129 11.81 30.79 -9.02
CA LEU A 129 11.10 29.52 -9.14
C LEU A 129 10.48 29.37 -10.53
N LYS A 130 9.87 30.45 -11.06
CA LYS A 130 9.39 30.48 -12.45
C LYS A 130 10.51 30.20 -13.44
N LYS A 131 11.66 30.87 -13.35
CA LYS A 131 12.80 30.62 -14.25
C LYS A 131 13.36 29.20 -14.13
N LEU A 132 13.48 28.67 -12.91
CA LEU A 132 13.97 27.30 -12.66
C LEU A 132 13.04 26.27 -13.29
N PHE A 133 11.72 26.43 -13.15
CA PHE A 133 10.74 25.50 -13.68
C PHE A 133 10.36 25.74 -15.14
N SER A 134 10.70 26.90 -15.72
CA SER A 134 10.59 27.17 -17.17
C SER A 134 11.64 26.41 -17.98
N ASN A 135 12.75 26.03 -17.35
CA ASN A 135 13.78 25.20 -17.96
C ASN A 135 13.50 23.72 -17.62
N ASP A 136 13.13 22.93 -18.62
CA ASP A 136 12.71 21.53 -18.41
C ASP A 136 13.81 20.67 -17.76
N ILE A 137 15.09 20.87 -18.10
CA ILE A 137 16.21 20.12 -17.49
C ILE A 137 16.36 20.44 -15.99
N VAL A 138 16.29 21.74 -15.65
CA VAL A 138 16.41 22.19 -14.25
C VAL A 138 15.17 21.78 -13.46
N ALA A 139 13.98 21.94 -14.02
CA ALA A 139 12.72 21.46 -13.45
C ALA A 139 12.80 19.97 -13.13
N ARG A 140 13.19 19.15 -14.12
CA ARG A 140 13.36 17.70 -13.96
C ARG A 140 14.39 17.35 -12.87
N THR A 141 15.50 18.08 -12.80
CA THR A 141 16.53 17.89 -11.78
C THR A 141 16.03 18.23 -10.38
N LEU A 142 15.38 19.40 -10.21
CA LEU A 142 14.82 19.84 -8.93
C LEU A 142 13.70 18.91 -8.47
N LEU A 143 12.79 18.54 -9.38
CA LEU A 143 11.77 17.56 -9.12
C LEU A 143 12.41 16.24 -8.68
N SER A 144 13.42 15.73 -9.39
CA SER A 144 14.16 14.52 -9.01
C SER A 144 14.72 14.60 -7.58
N ILE A 145 15.22 15.76 -7.13
CA ILE A 145 15.70 15.96 -5.76
C ILE A 145 14.54 15.97 -4.75
N ILE A 146 13.48 16.74 -5.01
CA ILE A 146 12.27 16.78 -4.18
C ILE A 146 11.68 15.38 -4.04
N PHE A 147 11.74 14.62 -5.12
CA PHE A 147 11.28 13.25 -5.28
C PHE A 147 12.13 12.20 -4.58
N LYS A 148 13.34 12.54 -4.11
CA LYS A 148 14.09 11.66 -3.19
C LYS A 148 13.51 11.67 -1.77
N GLN A 149 12.69 12.65 -1.42
CA GLN A 149 12.12 12.81 -0.08
C GLN A 149 10.58 12.85 -0.12
N TYR A 150 9.97 11.72 0.25
CA TYR A 150 8.52 11.51 0.35
C TYR A 150 7.72 12.70 0.86
N SER A 151 8.05 13.21 2.05
CA SER A 151 7.21 14.20 2.73
C SER A 151 7.27 15.57 2.07
N SER A 152 8.32 15.80 1.28
CA SER A 152 8.56 17.06 0.57
C SER A 152 7.80 17.11 -0.75
N ALA A 153 7.64 15.96 -1.43
CA ALA A 153 7.02 15.89 -2.75
C ALA A 153 5.54 16.33 -2.74
N TRP A 154 4.72 15.78 -1.83
CA TRP A 154 3.32 16.20 -1.76
C TRP A 154 3.16 17.61 -1.18
N LYS A 155 3.99 18.01 -0.20
CA LYS A 155 3.95 19.37 0.39
C LYS A 155 4.29 20.43 -0.66
N PHE A 156 5.24 20.12 -1.53
CA PHE A 156 5.59 20.98 -2.65
C PHE A 156 4.45 20.99 -3.67
N TYR A 157 3.93 19.83 -4.06
CA TYR A 157 2.77 19.70 -4.94
C TYR A 157 1.54 20.50 -4.47
N SER A 158 1.30 20.52 -3.15
CA SER A 158 0.17 21.21 -2.53
C SER A 158 0.40 22.69 -2.24
N SER A 159 1.54 23.26 -2.64
CA SER A 159 1.89 24.64 -2.30
C SER A 159 1.12 25.68 -3.14
N CYS A 160 0.95 25.47 -4.45
CA CYS A 160 0.15 26.31 -5.33
C CYS A 160 -0.20 25.63 -6.66
N GLN A 161 -1.16 26.20 -7.40
CA GLN A 161 -1.62 25.67 -8.69
C GLN A 161 -0.52 25.57 -9.76
N GLU A 162 0.43 26.51 -9.79
CA GLU A 162 1.52 26.46 -10.77
C GLU A 162 2.42 25.23 -10.54
N VAL A 163 2.72 24.90 -9.28
CA VAL A 163 3.51 23.71 -8.93
C VAL A 163 2.73 22.43 -9.23
N THR A 164 1.42 22.42 -8.99
CA THR A 164 0.53 21.34 -9.39
C THR A 164 0.57 21.10 -10.90
N ALA A 165 0.43 22.15 -11.72
CA ALA A 165 0.48 22.02 -13.18
C ALA A 165 1.83 21.48 -13.69
N ILE A 166 2.94 21.90 -13.07
CA ILE A 166 4.28 21.38 -13.36
C ILE A 166 4.35 19.87 -13.09
N TYR A 167 3.73 19.41 -12.00
CA TYR A 167 3.69 18.00 -11.62
C TYR A 167 2.79 17.17 -12.52
N ASP A 168 1.59 17.66 -12.82
CA ASP A 168 0.57 16.94 -13.59
C ASP A 168 1.07 16.58 -14.99
N TYR A 169 1.99 17.37 -15.58
CA TYR A 169 2.64 17.02 -16.85
C TYR A 169 3.59 15.81 -16.75
N LYS A 170 4.02 15.43 -15.54
CA LYS A 170 5.01 14.36 -15.31
C LYS A 170 4.42 13.11 -14.67
N ILE A 171 3.16 13.15 -14.21
CA ILE A 171 2.46 12.06 -13.54
C ILE A 171 1.10 11.81 -14.20
N HIS A 172 0.67 10.55 -14.30
CA HIS A 172 -0.71 10.23 -14.69
C HIS A 172 -1.56 10.02 -13.46
N LEU A 173 -2.68 10.73 -13.38
CA LEU A 173 -3.65 10.64 -12.30
C LEU A 173 -4.82 9.78 -12.77
N TRP A 174 -4.98 8.62 -12.15
CA TRP A 174 -6.07 7.69 -12.43
C TRP A 174 -7.15 7.84 -11.38
N ASP A 175 -8.35 8.22 -11.81
CA ASP A 175 -9.48 8.49 -10.93
C ASP A 175 -10.31 7.24 -10.67
N MET A 176 -10.39 6.86 -9.39
CA MET A 176 -11.24 5.74 -8.94
C MET A 176 -12.69 6.13 -8.67
N ASN A 177 -13.04 7.43 -8.64
CA ASN A 177 -14.39 7.88 -8.30
C ASN A 177 -15.25 8.23 -9.52
N GLY A 178 -14.62 8.58 -10.64
CA GLY A 178 -15.33 8.95 -11.85
C GLY A 178 -15.92 10.34 -11.78
N THR A 179 -15.04 11.35 -11.82
CA THR A 179 -15.44 12.76 -11.94
C THR A 179 -16.03 13.13 -13.31
N LEU A 180 -15.91 12.23 -14.30
CA LEU A 180 -16.51 12.38 -15.64
C LEU A 180 -17.79 11.53 -15.74
N GLU A 181 -18.70 11.89 -16.66
CA GLU A 181 -20.03 11.28 -16.83
C GLU A 181 -20.03 9.75 -17.12
N HIS A 182 -18.85 9.13 -17.27
CA HIS A 182 -18.67 7.74 -17.69
C HIS A 182 -17.90 6.87 -16.68
N GLY A 183 -17.79 7.27 -15.41
CA GLY A 183 -17.08 6.51 -14.39
C GLY A 183 -15.59 6.87 -14.30
N GLY A 184 -14.79 5.98 -13.72
CA GLY A 184 -13.36 6.20 -13.46
C GLY A 184 -12.57 6.54 -14.72
N TYR A 185 -11.54 7.37 -14.57
CA TYR A 185 -10.71 7.82 -15.69
C TYR A 185 -9.29 7.27 -15.57
N PHE A 186 -8.88 6.49 -16.57
CA PHE A 186 -7.58 5.79 -16.59
C PHE A 186 -6.75 6.19 -17.82
N HIS A 187 -6.87 7.43 -18.29
CA HIS A 187 -6.19 7.94 -19.50
C HIS A 187 -6.38 7.05 -20.74
N ASN A 188 -7.61 6.54 -20.95
CA ASN A 188 -7.95 5.63 -22.05
C ASN A 188 -7.18 4.29 -22.02
N CYS A 189 -6.46 3.96 -20.94
CA CYS A 189 -5.71 2.71 -20.85
C CYS A 189 -6.61 1.47 -20.76
N GLU A 190 -7.88 1.65 -20.41
CA GLU A 190 -8.90 0.60 -20.40
C GLU A 190 -9.32 0.15 -21.80
N LYS A 191 -9.05 0.95 -22.85
CA LYS A 191 -9.36 0.61 -24.23
C LYS A 191 -8.31 -0.34 -24.81
N ASP A 192 -8.71 -1.12 -25.82
CA ASP A 192 -7.79 -2.01 -26.54
C ASP A 192 -6.66 -1.20 -27.18
N ARG A 193 -5.42 -1.65 -26.96
CA ARG A 193 -4.24 -1.00 -27.53
C ARG A 193 -4.02 -1.36 -29.00
N PHE A 194 -4.42 -2.58 -29.37
CA PHE A 194 -4.19 -3.15 -30.70
C PHE A 194 -5.47 -3.81 -31.20
N GLY A 195 -5.57 -3.99 -32.51
CA GLY A 195 -6.70 -4.66 -33.16
C GLY A 195 -7.79 -3.69 -33.64
N PRO A 196 -8.88 -4.23 -34.20
CA PRO A 196 -9.91 -3.43 -34.87
C PRO A 196 -10.68 -2.51 -33.91
N ASN A 197 -10.66 -2.80 -32.61
CA ASN A 197 -11.33 -2.01 -31.58
C ASN A 197 -10.44 -0.91 -30.98
N ALA A 198 -9.16 -0.87 -31.34
CA ALA A 198 -8.23 0.12 -30.82
C ALA A 198 -8.56 1.52 -31.38
N PRO A 199 -8.59 2.58 -30.54
CA PRO A 199 -8.83 3.93 -31.02
C PRO A 199 -7.79 4.36 -32.07
N THR A 200 -8.28 4.83 -33.23
CA THR A 200 -7.43 5.35 -34.31
C THR A 200 -6.94 6.77 -34.04
N ASP A 201 -7.73 7.56 -33.31
CA ASP A 201 -7.35 8.90 -32.89
C ASP A 201 -6.30 8.85 -31.78
N SER A 202 -5.17 9.51 -32.04
CA SER A 202 -4.04 9.66 -31.10
C SER A 202 -4.43 10.17 -29.71
N TRP A 203 -5.44 11.04 -29.60
CA TRP A 203 -5.90 11.58 -28.31
C TRP A 203 -6.65 10.54 -27.48
N ASN A 204 -7.21 9.53 -28.16
CA ASN A 204 -7.94 8.43 -27.55
C ASN A 204 -7.08 7.18 -27.36
N GLN A 205 -5.84 7.18 -27.83
CA GLN A 205 -4.89 6.11 -27.56
C GLN A 205 -4.44 6.18 -26.10
N GLY A 206 -4.63 5.07 -25.38
CA GLY A 206 -4.23 4.97 -23.97
C GLY A 206 -2.74 5.24 -23.79
N SER A 207 -2.37 5.96 -22.72
CA SER A 207 -0.97 6.27 -22.43
C SER A 207 -0.66 6.23 -20.93
N VAL A 208 0.59 5.88 -20.61
CA VAL A 208 1.08 5.79 -19.24
C VAL A 208 2.32 6.67 -19.04
N ALA A 209 2.29 7.51 -18.01
CA ALA A 209 3.47 8.25 -17.56
C ALA A 209 4.42 7.36 -16.78
N SER A 210 5.62 7.90 -16.50
CA SER A 210 6.62 7.26 -15.65
C SER A 210 6.12 6.96 -14.23
N ILE A 211 5.20 7.77 -13.72
CA ILE A 211 4.58 7.66 -12.41
C ILE A 211 3.07 7.70 -12.59
N ILE A 212 2.38 6.71 -12.03
CA ILE A 212 0.92 6.63 -12.00
C ILE A 212 0.45 6.69 -10.56
N VAL A 213 -0.49 7.59 -10.31
CA VAL A 213 -1.16 7.76 -9.02
C VAL A 213 -2.62 7.42 -9.21
N ILE A 214 -3.04 6.35 -8.56
CA ILE A 214 -4.41 5.86 -8.58
C ILE A 214 -5.07 6.23 -7.27
N ALA A 215 -6.09 7.06 -7.32
CA ALA A 215 -6.77 7.52 -6.13
C ALA A 215 -8.24 7.86 -6.43
N PRO A 216 -9.14 7.77 -5.42
CA PRO A 216 -10.47 8.35 -5.54
C PRO A 216 -10.38 9.88 -5.48
N PHE A 217 -10.69 10.58 -6.58
CA PHE A 217 -10.76 12.05 -6.58
C PHE A 217 -12.15 12.57 -6.21
N ARG A 218 -12.22 13.79 -5.67
CA ARG A 218 -13.48 14.32 -5.14
C ARG A 218 -14.47 14.63 -6.27
N ARG A 219 -15.71 14.19 -6.11
CA ARG A 219 -16.82 14.48 -7.03
C ARG A 219 -17.61 15.72 -6.60
N ALA A 220 -18.38 16.28 -7.53
CA ALA A 220 -19.23 17.46 -7.30
C ALA A 220 -20.31 17.19 -6.24
N SER A 221 -20.86 15.99 -6.21
CA SER A 221 -21.90 15.58 -5.27
C SER A 221 -21.67 14.15 -4.78
N GLY A 222 -21.79 13.97 -3.46
CA GLY A 222 -21.79 12.66 -2.82
C GLY A 222 -20.48 11.86 -2.91
N PRO A 223 -20.36 10.80 -2.08
CA PRO A 223 -19.36 9.76 -2.26
C PRO A 223 -19.73 8.85 -3.44
N ALA A 224 -18.74 8.21 -4.07
CA ALA A 224 -19.01 7.17 -5.06
C ALA A 224 -19.73 5.98 -4.41
N SER A 225 -20.73 5.43 -5.08
CA SER A 225 -21.43 4.22 -4.63
C SER A 225 -20.48 3.03 -4.63
N TYR A 226 -20.82 1.96 -3.91
CA TYR A 226 -20.03 0.72 -3.99
C TYR A 226 -20.08 0.09 -5.37
N TYR A 227 -21.18 0.25 -6.10
CA TYR A 227 -21.29 -0.12 -7.51
C TYR A 227 -20.16 0.54 -8.33
N GLU A 228 -20.05 1.87 -8.25
CA GLU A 228 -19.07 2.65 -9.02
C GLU A 228 -17.65 2.30 -8.62
N GLN A 229 -17.37 2.21 -7.30
CA GLN A 229 -16.03 1.89 -6.80
C GLN A 229 -15.55 0.53 -7.30
N VAL A 230 -16.43 -0.48 -7.32
CA VAL A 230 -16.10 -1.83 -7.76
C VAL A 230 -15.99 -1.92 -9.28
N GLN A 231 -16.85 -1.24 -10.03
CA GLN A 231 -16.73 -1.12 -11.48
C GLN A 231 -15.41 -0.43 -11.86
N ASN A 232 -15.07 0.67 -11.22
CA ASN A 232 -13.82 1.40 -11.47
C ASN A 232 -12.60 0.55 -11.09
N LEU A 233 -12.69 -0.30 -10.05
CA LEU A 233 -11.62 -1.24 -9.71
C LEU A 233 -11.43 -2.32 -10.79
N HIS A 234 -12.50 -2.78 -11.42
CA HIS A 234 -12.43 -3.68 -12.57
C HIS A 234 -11.83 -3.00 -13.80
N THR A 235 -12.29 -1.80 -14.15
CA THR A 235 -11.74 -1.00 -15.25
C THR A 235 -10.27 -0.67 -15.03
N MET A 236 -9.88 -0.29 -13.81
CA MET A 236 -8.48 -0.11 -13.41
C MET A 236 -7.66 -1.39 -13.65
N SER A 237 -8.22 -2.56 -13.31
CA SER A 237 -7.55 -3.85 -13.51
C SER A 237 -7.35 -4.17 -15.00
N ILE A 238 -8.30 -3.82 -15.86
CA ILE A 238 -8.16 -3.90 -17.33
C ILE A 238 -7.06 -2.94 -17.81
N ALA A 239 -7.11 -1.68 -17.39
CA ALA A 239 -6.13 -0.68 -17.76
C ALA A 239 -4.69 -1.09 -17.37
N MET A 240 -4.53 -1.63 -16.16
CA MET A 240 -3.27 -2.19 -15.69
C MET A 240 -2.83 -3.40 -16.52
N SER A 241 -3.75 -4.29 -16.89
CA SER A 241 -3.45 -5.47 -17.71
C SER A 241 -2.99 -5.07 -19.11
N ASN A 242 -3.66 -4.11 -19.75
CA ASN A 242 -3.36 -3.63 -21.09
C ASN A 242 -1.99 -2.94 -21.18
N PHE A 243 -1.57 -2.29 -20.10
CA PHE A 243 -0.33 -1.51 -20.02
C PHE A 243 0.72 -2.12 -19.09
N ALA A 244 0.58 -3.37 -18.68
CA ALA A 244 1.38 -3.97 -17.59
C ALA A 244 2.90 -3.80 -17.78
N ASP A 245 3.39 -4.02 -19.00
CA ASP A 245 4.81 -3.88 -19.34
C ASP A 245 5.30 -2.43 -19.36
N ASN A 246 4.40 -1.45 -19.40
CA ASN A 246 4.75 -0.04 -19.41
C ASN A 246 4.74 0.60 -18.01
N LEU A 247 4.17 -0.08 -17.00
CA LEU A 247 4.08 0.41 -15.62
C LEU A 247 5.42 0.27 -14.89
N GLN A 248 5.97 1.38 -14.37
CA GLN A 248 7.22 1.39 -13.62
C GLN A 248 7.04 1.82 -12.16
N ASN A 249 6.33 2.92 -11.94
CA ASN A 249 6.04 3.44 -10.61
C ASN A 249 4.54 3.55 -10.42
N LEU A 250 4.01 2.71 -9.55
CA LEU A 250 2.59 2.63 -9.28
C LEU A 250 2.31 3.05 -7.84
N GLN A 251 1.39 3.98 -7.65
CA GLN A 251 0.89 4.38 -6.34
C GLN A 251 -0.61 4.17 -6.27
N ILE A 252 -1.08 3.43 -5.27
CA ILE A 252 -2.50 3.17 -5.08
C ILE A 252 -2.91 3.73 -3.72
N HIS A 253 -3.81 4.72 -3.74
CA HIS A 253 -4.25 5.46 -2.57
C HIS A 253 -5.73 5.20 -2.32
N ARG A 254 -6.07 4.89 -1.06
CA ARG A 254 -7.46 4.89 -0.55
C ARG A 254 -8.47 4.11 -1.40
N ASN A 255 -8.03 3.04 -2.04
CA ASN A 255 -8.93 2.17 -2.77
C ASN A 255 -9.60 1.19 -1.79
N HIS A 256 -10.90 1.41 -1.53
CA HIS A 256 -11.64 0.71 -0.47
C HIS A 256 -11.85 -0.79 -0.73
N PHE A 257 -11.78 -1.23 -1.99
CA PHE A 257 -11.98 -2.63 -2.38
C PHE A 257 -10.68 -3.32 -2.79
N LEU A 258 -9.54 -2.62 -2.78
CA LEU A 258 -8.26 -3.22 -3.13
C LEU A 258 -7.85 -4.28 -2.09
N THR A 259 -7.63 -5.50 -2.57
CA THR A 259 -7.19 -6.63 -1.74
C THR A 259 -5.81 -7.12 -2.17
N PRO A 260 -5.08 -7.80 -1.27
CA PRO A 260 -3.79 -8.35 -1.64
C PRO A 260 -3.94 -9.52 -2.64
N GLN A 261 -5.11 -10.15 -2.73
CA GLN A 261 -5.42 -11.15 -3.75
C GLN A 261 -5.46 -10.55 -5.15
N LEU A 262 -6.10 -9.38 -5.32
CA LEU A 262 -6.11 -8.69 -6.61
C LEU A 262 -4.70 -8.24 -7.00
N LEU A 263 -3.93 -7.71 -6.04
CA LEU A 263 -2.53 -7.35 -6.27
C LEU A 263 -1.68 -8.55 -6.69
N ALA A 264 -1.92 -9.73 -6.12
CA ALA A 264 -1.22 -10.96 -6.52
C ALA A 264 -1.49 -11.36 -7.98
N LEU A 265 -2.63 -10.95 -8.56
CA LEU A 265 -2.93 -11.18 -9.98
C LEU A 265 -2.30 -10.12 -10.89
N LEU A 266 -2.29 -8.86 -10.44
CA LEU A 266 -1.86 -7.71 -11.25
C LEU A 266 -0.34 -7.54 -11.27
N ILE A 267 0.29 -7.50 -10.10
CA ILE A 267 1.71 -7.12 -9.94
C ILE A 267 2.67 -8.06 -10.70
N PRO A 268 2.47 -9.39 -10.71
CA PRO A 268 3.36 -10.28 -11.47
C PRO A 268 3.36 -10.02 -12.98
N LYS A 269 2.27 -9.46 -13.54
CA LYS A 269 2.21 -9.11 -14.96
C LYS A 269 2.99 -7.85 -15.32
N MET A 270 3.30 -7.01 -14.33
CA MET A 270 3.99 -5.74 -14.55
C MET A 270 5.50 -5.93 -14.53
N THR A 271 6.08 -6.53 -15.56
CA THR A 271 7.49 -6.97 -15.61
C THR A 271 8.52 -5.85 -15.36
N ASN A 272 8.12 -4.61 -15.59
CA ASN A 272 8.97 -3.42 -15.50
C ASN A 272 8.67 -2.53 -14.28
N LEU A 273 7.79 -3.00 -13.39
CA LEU A 273 7.52 -2.35 -12.12
C LEU A 273 8.80 -2.30 -11.28
N LYS A 274 9.16 -1.10 -10.86
CA LYS A 274 10.31 -0.80 -9.99
C LYS A 274 9.85 -0.34 -8.62
N VAL A 275 8.68 0.29 -8.55
CA VAL A 275 8.23 0.93 -7.33
C VAL A 275 6.73 0.74 -7.16
N LEU A 276 6.33 0.20 -6.01
CA LEU A 276 4.94 -0.06 -5.65
C LEU A 276 4.60 0.67 -4.34
N GLY A 277 3.68 1.62 -4.42
CA GLY A 277 3.16 2.36 -3.27
C GLY A 277 1.74 1.98 -2.99
N ILE A 278 1.45 1.69 -1.73
CA ILE A 278 0.09 1.38 -1.30
C ILE A 278 -0.20 2.16 -0.03
N TYR A 279 -1.24 2.99 -0.09
CA TYR A 279 -1.48 3.99 0.94
C TYR A 279 -2.94 4.01 1.40
N GLN A 280 -3.17 3.75 2.68
CA GLN A 280 -4.49 3.84 3.33
C GLN A 280 -5.61 3.10 2.58
N CYS A 281 -5.32 1.99 1.90
CA CYS A 281 -6.33 1.17 1.24
C CYS A 281 -7.03 0.31 2.28
N GLN A 282 -8.34 0.51 2.47
CA GLN A 282 -9.09 0.06 3.66
C GLN A 282 -8.94 -1.43 4.02
N LEU A 283 -8.83 -2.31 3.02
CA LEU A 283 -8.68 -3.77 3.23
C LEU A 283 -7.21 -4.23 3.37
N LEU A 284 -6.25 -3.31 3.35
CA LEU A 284 -4.81 -3.57 3.49
C LEU A 284 -4.30 -3.02 4.82
N SER A 285 -4.47 -3.82 5.87
CA SER A 285 -3.96 -3.54 7.21
C SER A 285 -2.46 -3.84 7.31
N VAL A 286 -1.85 -3.50 8.45
CA VAL A 286 -0.40 -3.73 8.68
C VAL A 286 -0.03 -5.21 8.60
N SER A 287 -0.96 -6.14 8.85
CA SER A 287 -0.69 -7.58 8.72
C SER A 287 -0.47 -8.04 7.27
N GLU A 288 -0.91 -7.25 6.29
CA GLU A 288 -0.75 -7.60 4.88
C GLU A 288 0.67 -7.34 4.36
N ILE A 289 1.56 -6.72 5.15
CA ILE A 289 2.96 -6.51 4.76
C ILE A 289 3.64 -7.80 4.31
N PHE A 290 3.41 -8.93 4.99
CA PHE A 290 4.00 -10.21 4.62
C PHE A 290 3.55 -10.65 3.23
N ARG A 291 2.26 -10.55 2.96
CA ARG A 291 1.68 -10.93 1.67
C ARG A 291 2.14 -10.00 0.55
N LEU A 292 2.30 -8.71 0.84
CA LEU A 292 2.86 -7.75 -0.12
C LEU A 292 4.32 -8.06 -0.45
N LEU A 293 5.15 -8.38 0.56
CA LEU A 293 6.54 -8.81 0.39
C LEU A 293 6.64 -10.13 -0.40
N ASP A 294 5.66 -11.03 -0.26
CA ASP A 294 5.59 -12.26 -1.07
C ASP A 294 5.20 -11.96 -2.53
N ILE A 295 4.21 -11.08 -2.75
CA ILE A 295 3.74 -10.71 -4.10
C ILE A 295 4.88 -10.10 -4.92
N ILE A 296 5.62 -9.15 -4.35
CA ILE A 296 6.71 -8.46 -5.06
C ILE A 296 7.94 -9.35 -5.28
N LYS A 297 8.08 -10.45 -4.53
CA LYS A 297 9.14 -11.45 -4.70
C LYS A 297 8.91 -12.35 -5.93
N THR A 298 7.67 -12.50 -6.38
CA THR A 298 7.26 -13.50 -7.40
C THR A 298 8.04 -13.39 -8.71
N ASP A 299 8.38 -14.55 -9.29
CA ASP A 299 9.21 -14.81 -10.49
C ASP A 299 9.25 -13.66 -11.50
N ARG A 300 10.32 -12.87 -11.39
CA ARG A 300 10.72 -11.91 -12.40
C ARG A 300 11.83 -12.54 -13.25
N PRO A 301 12.07 -12.03 -14.47
CA PRO A 301 13.17 -12.52 -15.29
C PRO A 301 14.46 -12.59 -14.47
N LEU A 302 15.23 -13.68 -14.65
CA LEU A 302 16.48 -13.94 -13.92
C LEU A 302 17.34 -12.67 -13.80
N GLY A 303 17.70 -12.30 -12.58
CA GLY A 303 18.45 -11.09 -12.27
C GLY A 303 17.60 -9.83 -12.02
N ARG A 304 16.27 -9.95 -12.04
CA ARG A 304 15.32 -8.92 -11.57
C ARG A 304 14.54 -9.30 -10.32
N GLU A 305 14.94 -10.36 -9.63
CA GLU A 305 14.42 -10.71 -8.31
C GLU A 305 14.71 -9.56 -7.32
N ASN A 306 13.74 -9.25 -6.44
CA ASN A 306 13.87 -8.20 -5.40
C ASN A 306 14.12 -6.76 -5.90
N GLN A 307 13.75 -6.43 -7.15
CA GLN A 307 13.95 -5.08 -7.70
C GLN A 307 12.82 -4.08 -7.39
N ILE A 308 11.68 -4.55 -6.85
CA ILE A 308 10.56 -3.67 -6.55
C ILE A 308 10.74 -3.05 -5.17
N TYR A 309 10.87 -1.74 -5.14
CA TYR A 309 10.78 -0.97 -3.91
C TYR A 309 9.31 -0.86 -3.46
N LEU A 310 8.99 -1.45 -2.32
CA LEU A 310 7.66 -1.35 -1.69
C LEU A 310 7.63 -0.16 -0.73
N ASP A 311 6.69 0.76 -0.93
CA ASP A 311 6.37 1.83 0.02
C ASP A 311 4.93 1.64 0.54
N PHE A 312 4.81 1.11 1.76
CA PHE A 312 3.52 0.69 2.30
C PHE A 312 3.11 1.57 3.49
N PHE A 313 1.97 2.26 3.36
CA PHE A 313 1.27 2.92 4.46
C PHE A 313 -0.03 2.16 4.73
N PRO A 314 -0.05 1.28 5.75
CA PRO A 314 -1.23 0.50 6.08
C PRO A 314 -2.47 1.36 6.38
N THR A 315 -3.65 0.76 6.34
CA THR A 315 -4.88 1.41 6.82
C THR A 315 -4.66 2.00 8.21
N TRP A 316 -5.11 3.24 8.38
CA TRP A 316 -5.10 3.95 9.64
C TRP A 316 -6.48 4.54 9.87
N HIS A 317 -7.07 4.22 11.01
CA HIS A 317 -8.38 4.69 11.43
C HIS A 317 -8.26 6.03 12.12
N GLN A 318 -8.65 7.07 11.39
CA GLN A 318 -8.89 8.38 11.98
C GLN A 318 -10.21 8.29 12.75
N GLY A 319 -10.18 8.60 14.05
CA GLY A 319 -11.40 8.68 14.84
C GLY A 319 -12.24 9.91 14.44
N PRO A 320 -13.48 10.01 14.93
CA PRO A 320 -14.28 11.23 14.80
C PRO A 320 -13.47 12.43 15.29
N LYS A 321 -13.71 13.62 14.74
CA LYS A 321 -13.03 14.86 15.20
C LYS A 321 -13.72 15.38 16.47
N CYS A 322 -12.95 16.07 17.31
CA CYS A 322 -13.41 16.61 18.60
C CYS A 322 -14.43 17.75 18.43
N VAL A 323 -14.37 18.47 17.32
CA VAL A 323 -15.11 19.70 17.06
C VAL A 323 -15.81 19.58 15.70
N ASP A 324 -17.11 19.82 15.66
CA ASP A 324 -17.80 20.16 14.41
C ASP A 324 -17.54 21.65 14.17
N ASP A 325 -16.83 21.99 13.09
CA ASP A 325 -16.30 23.34 12.81
C ASP A 325 -17.39 24.45 12.75
N ASP A 326 -18.69 24.09 12.71
CA ASP A 326 -19.82 25.02 12.64
C ASP A 326 -20.68 25.09 13.91
N THR A 327 -20.40 24.26 14.93
CA THR A 327 -21.14 24.30 16.20
C THR A 327 -20.18 24.07 17.34
N ASP A 328 -20.17 24.97 18.32
CA ASP A 328 -19.46 24.86 19.61
C ASP A 328 -19.89 23.63 20.46
N MET A 329 -20.58 22.65 19.85
CA MET A 329 -20.87 21.35 20.43
C MET A 329 -19.66 20.43 20.24
N HIS A 330 -19.06 20.04 21.37
CA HIS A 330 -18.19 18.88 21.42
C HIS A 330 -18.91 17.67 20.84
N ASN A 331 -18.29 17.01 19.87
CA ASN A 331 -18.78 15.73 19.38
C ASN A 331 -18.74 14.74 20.56
N THR A 332 -19.90 14.41 21.13
CA THR A 332 -20.01 13.49 22.28
C THR A 332 -19.54 12.07 21.97
N HIS A 333 -19.28 11.78 20.69
CA HIS A 333 -18.72 10.52 20.22
C HIS A 333 -17.21 10.61 19.94
N PHE A 334 -16.56 11.75 20.22
CA PHE A 334 -15.11 11.87 20.16
C PHE A 334 -14.44 10.99 21.22
N ALA A 335 -13.75 9.94 20.76
CA ALA A 335 -12.95 9.06 21.59
C ALA A 335 -11.46 9.08 21.22
N GLY A 336 -11.01 10.04 20.39
CA GLY A 336 -9.63 10.15 19.88
C GLY A 336 -9.37 9.34 18.60
N THR A 337 -8.15 9.41 18.07
CA THR A 337 -7.73 8.62 16.91
C THR A 337 -7.54 7.13 17.29
N TYR A 338 -8.18 6.21 16.54
CA TYR A 338 -8.21 4.78 16.87
C TYR A 338 -6.99 3.97 16.37
N GLY A 339 -6.21 4.54 15.45
CA GLY A 339 -4.94 3.95 15.04
C GLY A 339 -5.09 2.79 14.07
N VAL A 340 -4.90 1.54 14.52
CA VAL A 340 -4.84 0.37 13.62
C VAL A 340 -6.14 -0.37 13.43
N THR A 341 -7.07 -0.31 14.38
CA THR A 341 -8.35 -1.03 14.35
C THR A 341 -9.45 -0.13 14.89
N TRP A 342 -10.65 -0.29 14.37
CA TRP A 342 -11.81 0.48 14.82
C TRP A 342 -12.34 -0.01 16.17
N ASP A 343 -12.29 -1.32 16.39
CA ASP A 343 -12.85 -1.98 17.57
C ASP A 343 -11.82 -2.15 18.70
N ASN A 344 -12.32 -2.33 19.92
CA ASN A 344 -11.49 -2.74 21.03
C ASN A 344 -11.36 -4.28 21.05
N THR A 345 -10.12 -4.73 21.09
CA THR A 345 -9.76 -6.13 20.89
C THR A 345 -9.29 -6.85 22.16
N ASP A 346 -9.30 -6.17 23.31
CA ASP A 346 -8.79 -6.72 24.58
C ASP A 346 -7.33 -7.24 24.48
N MET A 347 -6.49 -6.51 23.76
CA MET A 347 -5.06 -6.79 23.63
C MET A 347 -4.25 -5.52 23.35
N ASP A 348 -2.96 -5.57 23.67
CA ASP A 348 -2.02 -4.48 23.41
C ASP A 348 -1.65 -4.43 21.91
N HIS A 349 -2.22 -3.44 21.20
CA HIS A 349 -1.92 -3.23 19.78
C HIS A 349 -0.47 -2.82 19.54
N CYS A 350 0.16 -2.11 20.47
CA CYS A 350 1.53 -1.61 20.28
C CYS A 350 2.49 -2.79 20.23
N ARG A 351 2.36 -3.71 21.20
CA ARG A 351 3.11 -4.98 21.20
C ARG A 351 2.74 -5.85 20.00
N ALA A 352 1.47 -5.91 19.61
CA ALA A 352 1.05 -6.66 18.43
C ALA A 352 1.70 -6.13 17.14
N ILE A 353 1.76 -4.80 16.96
CA ILE A 353 2.40 -4.14 15.81
C ILE A 353 3.90 -4.39 15.84
N TRP A 354 4.57 -4.20 16.97
CA TRP A 354 6.00 -4.53 17.09
C TRP A 354 6.28 -6.00 16.79
N GLY A 355 5.39 -6.91 17.20
CA GLY A 355 5.45 -8.33 16.84
C GLY A 355 5.22 -8.63 15.35
N ILE A 356 4.57 -7.73 14.60
CA ILE A 356 4.51 -7.77 13.13
C ILE A 356 5.81 -7.21 12.54
N VAL A 357 6.25 -6.04 13.01
CA VAL A 357 7.44 -5.33 12.52
C VAL A 357 8.70 -6.18 12.66
N ILE A 358 8.95 -6.76 13.84
CA ILE A 358 10.15 -7.60 14.10
C ILE A 358 10.24 -8.80 13.15
N ARG A 359 9.11 -9.29 12.64
CA ARG A 359 9.06 -10.38 11.64
C ARG A 359 9.18 -9.87 10.22
N ALA A 360 8.61 -8.71 9.92
CA ALA A 360 8.62 -8.13 8.58
C ALA A 360 9.98 -7.54 8.20
N LEU A 361 10.70 -6.94 9.16
CA LEU A 361 12.02 -6.32 8.95
C LEU A 361 13.05 -7.24 8.28
N PRO A 362 13.35 -8.45 8.79
CA PRO A 362 14.35 -9.31 8.16
C PRO A 362 13.96 -9.72 6.74
N ILE A 363 12.66 -9.90 6.47
CA ILE A 363 12.15 -10.23 5.12
C ILE A 363 12.35 -9.04 4.18
N ALA A 364 11.99 -7.83 4.62
CA ALA A 364 12.15 -6.62 3.83
C ALA A 364 13.63 -6.31 3.53
N LEU A 365 14.51 -6.46 4.53
CA LEU A 365 15.96 -6.26 4.37
C LEU A 365 16.57 -7.26 3.38
N ALA A 366 16.16 -8.53 3.44
CA ALA A 366 16.61 -9.55 2.48
C ALA A 366 16.19 -9.21 1.03
N GLN A 367 15.16 -8.38 0.87
CA GLN A 367 14.68 -7.88 -0.43
C GLN A 367 15.18 -6.45 -0.75
N ASN A 368 16.11 -5.88 0.03
CA ASN A 368 16.57 -4.49 -0.09
C ASN A 368 15.45 -3.43 0.02
N ILE A 369 14.41 -3.73 0.79
CA ILE A 369 13.29 -2.82 1.04
C ILE A 369 13.52 -2.11 2.37
N ASP A 370 13.54 -0.78 2.29
CA ASP A 370 13.68 0.10 3.44
C ASP A 370 12.31 0.37 4.06
N LEU A 371 12.07 -0.17 5.26
CA LEU A 371 10.89 0.11 6.08
C LEU A 371 11.16 1.07 7.24
N THR A 372 12.42 1.46 7.48
CA THR A 372 12.85 2.06 8.75
C THR A 372 13.27 3.53 8.64
N SER A 373 13.73 3.97 7.48
CA SER A 373 14.11 5.37 7.26
C SER A 373 12.92 6.29 7.48
N LYS A 374 13.13 7.44 8.15
CA LYS A 374 12.11 8.47 8.44
C LYS A 374 11.30 8.93 7.21
N GLY A 375 11.89 8.80 6.03
CA GLY A 375 11.24 9.15 4.76
C GLY A 375 10.25 8.12 4.22
N THR A 376 10.21 6.88 4.73
CA THR A 376 9.33 5.83 4.17
C THR A 376 7.93 5.95 4.74
N ALA A 377 6.93 5.53 3.97
CA ALA A 377 5.54 5.63 4.40
C ALA A 377 5.26 4.67 5.57
N PHE A 378 5.91 3.51 5.58
CA PHE A 378 5.81 2.56 6.70
C PHE A 378 6.35 3.16 7.99
N ARG A 379 7.53 3.81 7.95
CA ARG A 379 8.07 4.50 9.12
C ARG A 379 7.18 5.64 9.60
N GLN A 380 6.67 6.46 8.69
CA GLN A 380 5.73 7.53 9.05
C GLN A 380 4.43 6.99 9.65
N TRP A 381 3.96 5.82 9.21
CA TRP A 381 2.83 5.16 9.82
C TRP A 381 3.13 4.72 11.26
N LEU A 382 4.33 4.20 11.53
CA LEU A 382 4.78 3.87 12.89
C LEU A 382 4.85 5.13 13.79
N ASP A 383 5.37 6.22 13.25
CA ASP A 383 5.53 7.51 13.97
C ASP A 383 4.18 8.21 14.24
N LYS A 384 3.07 7.79 13.62
CA LYS A 384 1.75 8.47 13.68
C LYS A 384 1.00 8.33 15.02
N GLY A 385 1.62 7.73 16.05
CA GLY A 385 1.19 7.95 17.45
C GLY A 385 0.70 6.73 18.23
N LEU A 386 0.71 5.51 17.65
CA LEU A 386 0.50 4.31 18.46
C LEU A 386 1.77 3.79 19.13
N LEU A 387 2.94 4.05 18.55
CA LEU A 387 4.21 3.52 19.04
C LEU A 387 5.06 4.65 19.59
N TRP A 388 5.77 4.38 20.68
CA TRP A 388 6.73 5.31 21.28
C TRP A 388 8.14 4.84 20.98
N ARG A 389 9.10 5.78 21.00
CA ARG A 389 10.53 5.51 20.77
C ARG A 389 10.76 4.66 19.50
N VAL A 390 10.08 5.00 18.42
CA VAL A 390 10.08 4.20 17.18
C VAL A 390 11.50 4.02 16.64
N GLU A 391 12.30 5.10 16.62
CA GLU A 391 13.69 5.07 16.17
C GLU A 391 14.54 4.11 17.00
N GLU A 392 14.58 4.31 18.32
CA GLU A 392 15.35 3.49 19.26
C GLU A 392 14.93 2.00 19.20
N THR A 393 13.63 1.74 19.03
CA THR A 393 13.10 0.38 18.95
C THR A 393 13.49 -0.30 17.64
N LEU A 394 13.45 0.41 16.51
CA LEU A 394 13.89 -0.11 15.21
C LEU A 394 15.40 -0.37 15.21
N GLU A 395 16.21 0.54 15.76
CA GLU A 395 17.65 0.33 15.92
C GLU A 395 17.94 -0.92 16.76
N ALA A 396 17.24 -1.08 17.89
CA ALA A 396 17.34 -2.26 18.75
C ALA A 396 16.92 -3.56 18.05
N MET A 397 15.95 -3.53 17.14
CA MET A 397 15.54 -4.71 16.35
C MET A 397 16.55 -5.08 15.26
N LEU A 398 17.26 -4.10 14.73
CA LEU A 398 18.24 -4.28 13.65
C LEU A 398 19.62 -4.67 14.17
N ASP A 399 19.94 -4.34 15.42
CA ASP A 399 21.21 -4.67 16.06
C ASP A 399 21.14 -6.05 16.75
N PRO A 400 21.84 -7.08 16.22
CA PRO A 400 21.87 -8.42 16.81
C PRO A 400 22.57 -8.46 18.19
N GLY A 401 23.33 -7.43 18.55
CA GLY A 401 23.98 -7.30 19.86
C GLY A 401 23.07 -6.72 20.95
N THR A 402 21.83 -6.34 20.61
CA THR A 402 20.91 -5.72 21.58
C THR A 402 20.53 -6.70 22.68
N ASP A 403 20.66 -6.25 23.94
CA ASP A 403 20.15 -6.96 25.11
C ASP A 403 18.63 -7.20 24.97
N PRO A 404 18.15 -8.46 25.04
CA PRO A 404 16.72 -8.79 24.99
C PRO A 404 15.85 -7.95 25.94
N ARG A 405 16.35 -7.62 27.13
CA ARG A 405 15.65 -6.77 28.11
C ARG A 405 15.41 -5.38 27.56
N LYS A 406 16.39 -4.81 26.85
CA LYS A 406 16.30 -3.50 26.23
C LYS A 406 15.26 -3.50 25.12
N LEU A 407 15.33 -4.47 24.21
CA LEU A 407 14.38 -4.57 23.10
C LEU A 407 12.94 -4.76 23.59
N VAL A 408 12.74 -5.65 24.56
CA VAL A 408 11.42 -5.91 25.15
C VAL A 408 10.88 -4.68 25.89
N ALA A 409 11.72 -3.98 26.66
CA ALA A 409 11.32 -2.75 27.33
C ALA A 409 10.90 -1.67 26.32
N LEU A 410 11.66 -1.50 25.23
CA LEU A 410 11.36 -0.56 24.15
C LEU A 410 10.05 -0.90 23.42
N ALA A 411 9.81 -2.18 23.13
CA ALA A 411 8.56 -2.66 22.55
C ALA A 411 7.33 -2.39 23.45
N ASP A 412 7.55 -2.33 24.77
CA ASP A 412 6.54 -1.99 25.79
C ASP A 412 6.69 -0.52 26.28
N SER A 413 7.27 0.37 25.48
CA SER A 413 7.66 1.72 25.94
C SER A 413 6.50 2.63 26.37
N ARG A 414 5.25 2.30 26.01
CA ARG A 414 4.05 3.02 26.49
C ARG A 414 3.68 2.69 27.93
N ASN A 415 4.26 1.63 28.49
CA ASN A 415 3.97 1.24 29.86
C ASN A 415 4.58 2.28 30.84
N PRO A 416 3.75 3.00 31.62
CA PRO A 416 4.24 4.07 32.49
C PRO A 416 5.09 3.58 33.67
N ASP A 417 5.16 2.26 33.95
CA ASP A 417 6.05 1.72 34.98
C ASP A 417 7.53 1.80 34.61
N HIS A 418 7.86 1.75 33.31
CA HIS A 418 9.25 1.76 32.86
C HIS A 418 9.52 2.67 31.67
N GLU A 419 8.51 3.09 30.89
CA GLU A 419 8.64 4.06 29.79
C GLU A 419 9.74 3.73 28.77
N GLY A 420 9.95 2.42 28.52
CA GLY A 420 11.02 1.92 27.66
C GLY A 420 12.39 1.71 28.33
N GLN A 421 12.54 2.08 29.60
CA GLN A 421 13.80 1.93 30.35
C GLN A 421 13.96 0.50 30.84
N TRP A 422 14.99 -0.19 30.35
CA TRP A 422 15.17 -1.61 30.62
C TRP A 422 15.54 -1.93 32.07
N GLN A 423 16.25 -1.03 32.76
CA GLN A 423 16.60 -1.20 34.17
C GLN A 423 15.36 -1.18 35.07
N ARG A 424 14.36 -0.35 34.72
CA ARG A 424 13.06 -0.33 35.41
C ARG A 424 12.22 -1.53 34.99
N PHE A 425 12.29 -1.93 33.72
CA PHE A 425 11.63 -3.11 33.20
C PHE A 425 12.08 -4.40 33.92
N SER A 426 13.37 -4.50 34.25
CA SER A 426 13.96 -5.65 34.91
C SER A 426 13.96 -5.56 36.44
N ASN A 427 13.32 -4.53 37.02
CA ASN A 427 13.25 -4.37 38.47
C ASN A 427 11.87 -4.84 38.96
N ASP A 428 11.84 -6.04 39.53
CA ASP A 428 10.61 -6.68 40.00
C ASP A 428 9.92 -5.90 41.13
N ALA A 429 10.64 -5.00 41.83
CA ALA A 429 10.05 -4.12 42.83
C ALA A 429 9.27 -2.93 42.23
N VAL A 430 9.49 -2.60 40.95
CA VAL A 430 8.92 -1.41 40.30
C VAL A 430 7.66 -1.73 39.49
N ILE A 431 7.50 -2.96 38.98
CA ILE A 431 6.37 -3.32 38.11
C ILE A 431 5.29 -4.03 38.91
N GLY A 432 4.27 -3.28 39.36
CA GLY A 432 3.20 -3.77 40.24
C GLY A 432 2.28 -4.88 39.69
N CYS A 433 2.55 -5.42 38.51
CA CYS A 433 1.69 -6.40 37.82
C CYS A 433 2.44 -7.63 37.27
N ARG A 434 3.63 -7.94 37.80
CA ARG A 434 4.43 -9.12 37.40
C ARG A 434 4.97 -9.86 38.63
N PRO A 435 4.13 -10.58 39.38
CA PRO A 435 4.57 -11.34 40.56
C PRO A 435 5.59 -12.44 40.22
N GLU A 436 5.80 -12.73 38.93
CA GLU A 436 6.60 -13.82 38.40
C GLU A 436 7.97 -13.40 37.87
N GLY A 437 8.29 -12.10 37.90
CA GLY A 437 9.51 -11.55 37.32
C GLY A 437 9.38 -11.13 35.85
N TYR A 438 10.44 -10.54 35.30
CA TYR A 438 10.51 -10.05 33.91
C TYR A 438 11.01 -11.10 32.91
N GLU A 439 11.60 -12.20 33.39
CA GLU A 439 12.30 -13.23 32.62
C GLU A 439 11.40 -13.81 31.53
N ARG A 440 10.12 -14.07 31.86
CA ARG A 440 9.14 -14.62 30.91
C ARG A 440 8.93 -13.73 29.70
N TYR A 441 9.08 -12.42 29.83
CA TYR A 441 8.86 -11.51 28.72
C TYR A 441 10.05 -11.43 27.78
N VAL A 442 11.25 -11.82 28.25
CA VAL A 442 12.51 -11.85 27.49
C VAL A 442 12.89 -13.25 27.01
N THR A 443 12.17 -14.28 27.43
CA THR A 443 12.28 -15.65 26.90
C THR A 443 11.58 -15.78 25.56
N TYR A 444 12.13 -16.62 24.67
CA TYR A 444 11.51 -16.94 23.38
C TYR A 444 10.44 -18.02 23.52
N TYR A 445 9.31 -17.82 22.85
CA TYR A 445 8.25 -18.80 22.70
C TYR A 445 7.90 -18.95 21.22
N ARG A 446 7.54 -20.18 20.82
CA ARG A 446 7.10 -20.47 19.47
C ARG A 446 5.61 -20.14 19.32
N CYS A 447 5.28 -19.27 18.36
CA CYS A 447 3.89 -19.05 17.99
C CYS A 447 3.39 -20.20 17.11
N ASN A 448 2.28 -20.85 17.47
CA ASN A 448 1.71 -21.95 16.69
C ASN A 448 1.18 -21.50 15.31
N HIS A 449 0.70 -20.25 15.20
CA HIS A 449 0.12 -19.77 13.94
C HIS A 449 1.16 -19.38 12.89
N CYS A 450 2.21 -18.63 13.26
CA CYS A 450 3.24 -18.21 12.33
C CYS A 450 4.55 -19.01 12.42
N ASN A 451 4.64 -19.98 13.33
CA ASN A 451 5.83 -20.80 13.60
C ASN A 451 7.11 -20.02 13.93
N THR A 452 7.00 -18.73 14.28
CA THR A 452 8.14 -17.88 14.62
C THR A 452 8.39 -17.91 16.13
N HIS A 453 9.67 -17.94 16.52
CA HIS A 453 10.09 -17.73 17.90
C HIS A 453 10.11 -16.23 18.19
N LEU A 454 9.35 -15.81 19.19
CA LEU A 454 9.20 -14.42 19.58
C LEU A 454 9.35 -14.29 21.10
N PHE A 455 9.82 -13.13 21.57
CA PHE A 455 9.85 -12.83 22.99
C PHE A 455 8.46 -12.91 23.62
N GLY A 456 8.39 -13.35 24.88
CA GLY A 456 7.15 -13.49 25.64
C GLY A 456 6.31 -12.20 25.71
N ILE A 457 6.95 -11.03 25.63
CA ILE A 457 6.22 -9.74 25.53
C ILE A 457 5.23 -9.67 24.37
N PHE A 458 5.45 -10.44 23.30
CA PHE A 458 4.58 -10.49 22.14
C PHE A 458 3.44 -11.51 22.29
N PHE A 459 3.16 -12.00 23.50
CA PHE A 459 2.05 -12.91 23.81
C PHE A 459 1.15 -12.28 24.90
N LYS A 460 -0.11 -12.75 25.00
CA LYS A 460 -0.99 -12.28 26.09
C LYS A 460 -0.47 -12.87 27.39
N TYR A 461 -0.38 -12.04 28.44
CA TYR A 461 0.11 -12.47 29.75
C TYR A 461 -0.64 -13.68 30.29
N GLY A 462 -1.98 -13.70 30.18
CA GLY A 462 -2.80 -14.83 30.58
C GLY A 462 -2.40 -16.14 29.88
N ASP A 463 -2.06 -16.10 28.59
CA ASP A 463 -1.65 -17.30 27.85
C ASP A 463 -0.32 -17.87 28.37
N LEU A 464 0.63 -16.99 28.73
CA LEU A 464 1.92 -17.40 29.29
C LEU A 464 1.77 -17.93 30.72
N TYR A 465 0.93 -17.30 31.53
CA TYR A 465 0.61 -17.80 32.87
C TYR A 465 -0.04 -19.18 32.81
N ASP A 466 -1.02 -19.35 31.91
CA ASP A 466 -1.72 -20.60 31.65
C ASP A 466 -0.81 -21.71 31.13
N LEU A 467 0.28 -21.37 30.43
CA LEU A 467 1.28 -22.35 30.01
C LEU A 467 2.06 -22.91 31.21
N GLN A 468 2.38 -22.05 32.17
CA GLN A 468 3.19 -22.41 33.32
C GLN A 468 2.40 -23.08 34.45
N ALA A 469 1.20 -22.59 34.76
CA ALA A 469 0.37 -23.14 35.84
C ALA A 469 0.04 -24.63 35.64
N PHE A 470 0.18 -25.13 34.41
CA PHE A 470 -0.09 -26.51 34.04
C PHE A 470 1.18 -27.28 33.66
N ASN A 471 2.33 -26.93 34.25
CA ASN A 471 3.63 -27.62 34.11
C ASN A 471 4.00 -27.92 32.64
N GLU A 472 4.02 -26.89 31.79
CA GLU A 472 4.47 -27.01 30.39
C GLU A 472 3.71 -28.11 29.63
N ASN A 473 2.39 -28.18 29.86
CA ASN A 473 1.54 -29.08 29.09
C ASN A 473 1.75 -28.82 27.59
N LYS A 474 2.36 -29.78 26.88
CA LYS A 474 2.68 -29.69 25.44
C LYS A 474 1.47 -29.31 24.59
N THR A 475 0.26 -29.68 25.02
CA THR A 475 -1.00 -29.30 24.36
C THR A 475 -1.30 -27.81 24.47
N ARG A 476 -0.94 -27.15 25.59
CA ARG A 476 -1.09 -25.70 25.76
C ARG A 476 0.01 -24.92 25.06
N GLU A 477 1.24 -25.43 25.06
CA GLU A 477 2.33 -24.87 24.26
C GLU A 477 1.97 -24.84 22.77
N ALA A 478 1.35 -25.92 22.28
CA ALA A 478 0.81 -26.02 20.93
C ALA A 478 -0.31 -25.00 20.64
N ASN A 479 -0.90 -24.32 21.61
CA ASN A 479 -1.96 -23.33 21.38
C ASN A 479 -1.49 -21.87 21.50
N LEU A 480 -0.21 -21.64 21.79
CA LEU A 480 0.30 -20.30 22.01
C LEU A 480 0.30 -19.48 20.71
N THR A 481 -0.41 -18.34 20.71
CA THR A 481 -0.54 -17.47 19.53
C THR A 481 -0.05 -16.06 19.87
N CYS A 482 0.93 -15.55 19.13
CA CYS A 482 1.46 -14.22 19.37
C CYS A 482 0.43 -13.12 19.05
N LEU A 483 0.58 -11.96 19.69
CA LEU A 483 -0.29 -10.79 19.56
C LEU A 483 -0.37 -10.30 18.11
N GLY A 484 0.72 -10.39 17.33
CA GLY A 484 0.70 -10.05 15.90
C GLY A 484 -0.20 -10.96 15.06
N CYS A 485 -0.26 -12.26 15.36
CA CYS A 485 -1.17 -13.20 14.71
C CYS A 485 -2.62 -13.00 15.18
N LYS A 486 -2.83 -12.72 16.47
CA LYS A 486 -4.15 -12.34 17.00
C LYS A 486 -4.67 -11.07 16.31
N LEU A 487 -3.83 -10.05 16.13
CA LEU A 487 -4.19 -8.83 15.42
C LEU A 487 -4.52 -9.06 13.95
N LYS A 488 -3.75 -9.90 13.25
CA LYS A 488 -4.09 -10.33 11.88
C LYS A 488 -5.49 -10.97 11.83
N PHE A 489 -5.80 -11.87 12.76
CA PHE A 489 -7.12 -12.49 12.83
C PHE A 489 -8.21 -11.45 13.01
N ILE A 490 -8.02 -10.48 13.90
CA ILE A 490 -9.00 -9.42 14.14
C ILE A 490 -9.25 -8.59 12.88
N PHE A 491 -8.19 -8.15 12.19
CA PHE A 491 -8.34 -7.43 10.93
C PHE A 491 -9.20 -8.19 9.93
N PHE A 492 -9.12 -9.51 9.87
CA PHE A 492 -9.94 -10.31 8.97
C PHE A 492 -11.44 -10.26 9.32
N PHE A 493 -11.79 -10.20 10.61
CA PHE A 493 -13.16 -10.20 11.10
C PHE A 493 -13.76 -8.82 11.36
N GLU A 494 -12.96 -7.76 11.26
CA GLU A 494 -13.41 -6.37 11.33
C GLU A 494 -14.61 -6.11 10.42
N ARG A 495 -15.62 -5.46 11.00
CA ARG A 495 -16.91 -5.18 10.36
C ARG A 495 -17.15 -3.69 10.11
N ASP A 496 -16.34 -2.81 10.69
CA ASP A 496 -16.39 -1.38 10.47
C ASP A 496 -16.32 -1.07 8.97
N HIS A 497 -17.01 -0.01 8.54
CA HIS A 497 -17.01 0.44 7.15
C HIS A 497 -17.31 -0.69 6.14
N PHE A 498 -18.22 -1.60 6.50
CA PHE A 498 -18.59 -2.79 5.72
C PHE A 498 -17.41 -3.68 5.29
N LYS A 499 -16.26 -3.63 5.98
CA LYS A 499 -15.04 -4.38 5.59
C LYS A 499 -15.31 -5.86 5.37
N ARG A 500 -16.12 -6.51 6.22
CA ARG A 500 -16.49 -7.92 6.09
C ARG A 500 -17.23 -8.18 4.77
N GLU A 501 -18.22 -7.36 4.45
CA GLU A 501 -18.98 -7.44 3.20
C GLU A 501 -18.12 -7.13 1.98
N LYS A 502 -17.23 -6.12 2.06
CA LYS A 502 -16.28 -5.80 1.00
C LYS A 502 -15.34 -6.97 0.73
N ARG A 503 -14.78 -7.61 1.77
CA ARG A 503 -13.96 -8.84 1.61
C ARG A 503 -14.75 -9.99 1.00
N ARG A 504 -16.02 -10.18 1.37
CA ARG A 504 -16.90 -11.19 0.77
C ARG A 504 -17.16 -10.91 -0.70
N LEU A 505 -17.41 -9.67 -1.07
CA LEU A 505 -17.58 -9.26 -2.47
C LEU A 505 -16.31 -9.54 -3.28
N MET A 506 -15.15 -9.15 -2.75
CA MET A 506 -13.86 -9.42 -3.39
C MET A 506 -13.53 -10.92 -3.47
N ARG A 507 -13.96 -11.71 -2.48
CA ARG A 507 -13.88 -13.17 -2.54
C ARG A 507 -14.77 -13.74 -3.63
N ALA A 508 -16.01 -13.29 -3.72
CA ALA A 508 -16.93 -13.72 -4.77
C ALA A 508 -16.38 -13.39 -6.17
N TRP A 509 -15.67 -12.27 -6.34
CA TRP A 509 -15.01 -11.93 -7.59
C TRP A 509 -13.77 -12.81 -7.86
N LEU A 510 -12.88 -12.95 -6.90
CA LEU A 510 -11.54 -13.50 -7.10
C LEU A 510 -11.39 -14.97 -6.67
N HIS A 511 -12.46 -15.76 -6.60
CA HIS A 511 -12.34 -17.18 -6.26
C HIS A 511 -12.08 -18.06 -7.49
N SER A 512 -11.42 -19.20 -7.28
CA SER A 512 -11.00 -20.13 -8.34
C SER A 512 -12.07 -21.17 -8.70
N GLY A 513 -13.00 -21.46 -7.79
CA GLY A 513 -14.06 -22.46 -7.95
C GLY A 513 -15.16 -22.10 -8.96
N PRO A 514 -16.08 -23.05 -9.24
CA PRO A 514 -17.21 -22.84 -10.14
C PRO A 514 -18.17 -21.76 -9.61
N VAL A 515 -18.93 -21.14 -10.51
CA VAL A 515 -19.92 -20.11 -10.17
C VAL A 515 -20.97 -20.71 -9.21
N GLY A 516 -21.08 -20.15 -8.00
CA GLY A 516 -22.01 -20.62 -6.95
C GLY A 516 -21.33 -21.26 -5.73
N ASP A 517 -20.03 -21.56 -5.80
CA ASP A 517 -19.26 -22.07 -4.66
C ASP A 517 -18.44 -20.96 -3.97
N ASP A 518 -19.04 -20.29 -3.00
CA ASP A 518 -18.40 -19.22 -2.22
C ASP A 518 -17.31 -19.73 -1.25
N GLN A 519 -17.09 -21.05 -1.14
CA GLN A 519 -16.09 -21.65 -0.23
C GLN A 519 -14.74 -21.97 -0.90
N GLY A 520 -14.66 -21.88 -2.23
CA GLY A 520 -13.45 -22.19 -2.97
C GLY A 520 -12.21 -21.36 -2.60
N GLU A 521 -11.07 -21.83 -3.09
CA GLU A 521 -9.78 -21.14 -2.95
C GLU A 521 -9.74 -19.82 -3.73
N TRP A 522 -8.76 -18.97 -3.41
CA TRP A 522 -8.54 -17.73 -4.14
C TRP A 522 -7.90 -18.03 -5.49
N ASN A 523 -8.35 -17.35 -6.54
CA ASN A 523 -7.61 -17.24 -7.79
C ASN A 523 -6.37 -16.37 -7.55
N THR A 524 -5.20 -16.99 -7.63
CA THR A 524 -3.91 -16.32 -7.40
C THR A 524 -3.06 -16.21 -8.66
N ALA A 525 -3.50 -16.76 -9.80
CA ALA A 525 -2.66 -16.87 -11.00
C ALA A 525 -3.31 -16.36 -12.31
N ASP A 526 -4.64 -16.47 -12.45
CA ASP A 526 -5.31 -16.23 -13.73
C ASP A 526 -6.08 -14.89 -13.73
N LEU A 527 -5.36 -13.82 -14.06
CA LEU A 527 -5.96 -12.48 -14.19
C LEU A 527 -7.05 -12.44 -15.28
N ARG A 528 -6.85 -13.14 -16.42
CA ARG A 528 -7.81 -13.11 -17.53
C ARG A 528 -9.14 -13.74 -17.12
N LYS A 529 -9.10 -14.87 -16.42
CA LYS A 529 -10.28 -15.47 -15.81
C LYS A 529 -10.93 -14.52 -14.82
N ALA A 530 -10.17 -13.90 -13.91
CA ALA A 530 -10.73 -12.96 -12.94
C ALA A 530 -11.45 -11.76 -13.60
N LEU A 531 -10.89 -11.21 -14.68
CA LEU A 531 -11.52 -10.11 -15.43
C LEU A 531 -12.80 -10.55 -16.14
N SER A 532 -12.84 -11.76 -16.69
CA SER A 532 -14.04 -12.35 -17.32
C SER A 532 -15.12 -12.69 -16.28
N ASP A 533 -14.71 -13.32 -15.18
CA ASP A 533 -15.57 -13.74 -14.07
C ASP A 533 -16.30 -12.58 -13.42
N PHE A 534 -15.77 -11.35 -13.51
CA PHE A 534 -16.44 -10.15 -13.01
C PHE A 534 -17.88 -10.00 -13.53
N HIS A 535 -18.06 -10.20 -14.84
CA HIS A 535 -19.37 -10.12 -15.49
C HIS A 535 -20.17 -11.40 -15.27
N THR A 536 -19.55 -12.57 -15.47
CA THR A 536 -20.21 -13.89 -15.34
C THR A 536 -20.78 -14.11 -13.94
N ARG A 537 -20.06 -13.67 -12.90
CA ARG A 537 -20.47 -13.80 -11.49
C ARG A 537 -21.34 -12.63 -11.01
N ARG A 538 -21.70 -11.72 -11.91
CA ARG A 538 -22.55 -10.55 -11.64
C ARG A 538 -22.08 -9.74 -10.44
N ILE A 539 -20.76 -9.51 -10.34
CA ILE A 539 -20.14 -8.82 -9.20
C ILE A 539 -20.71 -7.42 -9.01
N ILE A 540 -21.00 -6.73 -10.12
CA ILE A 540 -21.69 -5.45 -10.13
C ILE A 540 -23.03 -5.48 -9.37
N LEU A 541 -23.87 -6.50 -9.57
CA LEU A 541 -25.16 -6.60 -8.87
C LEU A 541 -24.97 -6.84 -7.37
N LYS A 542 -23.94 -7.61 -6.99
CA LYS A 542 -23.59 -7.81 -5.57
C LYS A 542 -23.07 -6.51 -4.93
N ALA A 543 -22.37 -5.68 -5.69
CA ALA A 543 -21.90 -4.36 -5.25
C ALA A 543 -23.06 -3.38 -5.07
N ASP A 544 -24.00 -3.35 -6.02
CA ASP A 544 -25.24 -2.56 -5.93
C ASP A 544 -26.08 -2.97 -4.71
N ALA A 545 -26.27 -4.27 -4.48
CA ALA A 545 -26.97 -4.76 -3.30
C ALA A 545 -26.30 -4.34 -1.97
N LEU A 546 -24.97 -4.26 -1.95
CA LEU A 546 -24.24 -3.74 -0.79
C LEU A 546 -24.43 -2.21 -0.63
N ASP A 547 -24.52 -1.47 -1.73
CA ASP A 547 -24.81 -0.03 -1.71
C ASP A 547 -26.23 0.24 -1.23
N GLN A 548 -27.22 -0.52 -1.71
CA GLN A 548 -28.61 -0.45 -1.22
C GLN A 548 -28.69 -0.72 0.28
N LYS A 549 -27.98 -1.75 0.78
CA LYS A 549 -27.89 -2.02 2.23
C LYS A 549 -27.33 -0.82 3.02
N ARG A 550 -26.37 -0.09 2.44
CA ARG A 550 -25.84 1.15 3.05
C ARG A 550 -26.87 2.29 3.00
N LEU A 551 -27.56 2.49 1.87
CA LEU A 551 -28.63 3.48 1.72
C LEU A 551 -29.78 3.21 2.70
N GLU A 552 -30.18 1.95 2.89
CA GLU A 552 -31.19 1.53 3.87
C GLU A 552 -30.78 1.89 5.31
N ALA A 553 -29.50 1.71 5.67
CA ALA A 553 -28.98 2.09 6.98
C ALA A 553 -29.07 3.61 7.21
N MET A 554 -28.83 4.42 6.16
CA MET A 554 -28.99 5.87 6.21
C MET A 554 -30.45 6.33 6.23
N ASN A 555 -31.36 5.56 5.64
CA ASN A 555 -32.77 5.91 5.47
C ASN A 555 -33.71 5.24 6.49
N MET A 556 -33.18 4.68 7.58
CA MET A 556 -34.00 4.03 8.61
C MET A 556 -35.13 4.97 9.13
N PRO A 557 -36.36 4.46 9.39
CA PRO A 557 -37.48 5.29 9.85
C PRO A 557 -37.15 6.08 11.12
N ASN A 558 -36.44 5.46 12.06
CA ASN A 558 -35.98 6.11 13.27
C ASN A 558 -34.73 6.98 12.99
N ARG A 559 -34.92 8.31 13.00
CA ARG A 559 -33.84 9.29 12.77
C ARG A 559 -32.62 9.10 13.68
N LYS A 560 -32.80 8.59 14.91
CA LYS A 560 -31.68 8.33 15.85
C LYS A 560 -30.79 7.15 15.42
N LEU A 561 -31.32 6.26 14.59
CA LEU A 561 -30.60 5.09 14.06
C LEU A 561 -30.00 5.35 12.68
N ARG A 562 -30.41 6.43 12.00
CA ARG A 562 -29.80 6.87 10.74
C ARG A 562 -28.35 7.26 10.98
N HIS A 563 -27.45 6.54 10.34
CA HIS A 563 -26.03 6.86 10.25
C HIS A 563 -25.50 6.16 9.02
N ASP A 564 -24.48 6.72 8.38
CA ASP A 564 -23.76 6.02 7.32
C ASP A 564 -22.70 5.10 7.93
N PRO A 565 -22.83 3.77 7.89
CA PRO A 565 -21.82 2.91 8.50
C PRO A 565 -20.44 3.00 7.81
N GLU A 566 -20.36 3.62 6.62
CA GLU A 566 -19.10 3.88 5.93
C GLU A 566 -18.37 5.13 6.45
N TYR A 567 -19.08 6.20 6.80
CA TYR A 567 -18.45 7.47 7.19
C TYR A 567 -18.71 7.85 8.66
N ASP A 568 -19.82 7.38 9.21
CA ASP A 568 -20.28 7.63 10.58
C ASP A 568 -20.19 6.37 11.44
N ALA A 569 -19.30 5.42 11.08
CA ALA A 569 -19.06 4.22 11.89
C ALA A 569 -18.86 4.64 13.35
N ARG A 570 -19.47 3.92 14.29
CA ARG A 570 -19.37 4.19 15.73
C ARG A 570 -18.71 3.00 16.41
N GLN A 571 -17.91 3.26 17.43
CA GLN A 571 -17.41 2.17 18.26
C GLN A 571 -18.56 1.53 19.02
N THR A 572 -18.47 0.22 19.23
CA THR A 572 -19.44 -0.49 20.07
C THR A 572 -19.28 -0.03 21.53
N PRO A 573 -20.35 0.45 22.20
CA PRO A 573 -20.27 0.83 23.61
C PRO A 573 -19.86 -0.36 24.47
N ILE A 574 -18.95 -0.13 25.42
CA ILE A 574 -18.55 -1.17 26.37
C ILE A 574 -19.63 -1.22 27.46
N PRO A 575 -20.24 -2.40 27.76
CA PRO A 575 -21.23 -2.51 28.82
C PRO A 575 -20.62 -2.17 30.19
N TYR A 576 -21.35 -1.43 31.04
CA TYR A 576 -20.88 -1.02 32.39
C TYR A 576 -20.33 -2.20 33.23
N GLN A 577 -21.00 -3.36 33.15
CA GLN A 577 -20.62 -4.60 33.85
C GLN A 577 -19.26 -5.16 33.39
N SER A 578 -18.78 -4.78 32.20
CA SER A 578 -17.47 -5.16 31.68
C SER A 578 -16.30 -4.33 32.23
N TYR A 579 -16.56 -3.19 32.87
CA TYR A 579 -15.51 -2.32 33.40
C TYR A 579 -14.89 -2.87 34.70
N GLY A 580 -15.66 -3.60 35.52
CA GLY A 580 -15.20 -4.08 36.84
C GLY A 580 -14.45 -5.42 36.85
N LYS A 581 -14.64 -6.29 35.85
CA LYS A 581 -14.04 -7.64 35.83
C LYS A 581 -12.67 -7.74 35.13
N HIS A 582 -12.28 -6.73 34.36
CA HIS A 582 -11.16 -6.84 33.41
C HIS A 582 -10.14 -5.71 33.52
N GLY A 583 -10.30 -4.79 34.48
CA GLY A 583 -9.66 -3.49 34.40
C GLY A 583 -10.06 -2.76 33.09
N PHE A 584 -9.55 -1.54 32.89
CA PHE A 584 -9.84 -0.75 31.70
C PHE A 584 -9.08 -1.24 30.44
N GLN A 585 -8.73 -2.53 30.37
CA GLN A 585 -8.04 -3.21 29.26
C GLN A 585 -8.86 -3.25 27.94
N LYS A 586 -10.05 -2.65 27.95
CA LYS A 586 -11.01 -2.62 26.85
C LYS A 586 -11.08 -1.31 26.05
N ARG A 587 -10.05 -0.47 26.00
CA ARG A 587 -10.05 0.66 25.05
C ARG A 587 -9.02 0.43 23.97
N SER A 588 -9.42 0.60 22.71
CA SER A 588 -8.45 0.77 21.62
C SER A 588 -7.53 1.93 22.03
N PRO A 589 -6.20 1.77 21.99
CA PRO A 589 -5.28 2.83 22.34
C PRO A 589 -5.58 4.06 21.49
N THR A 590 -5.80 5.19 22.14
CA THR A 590 -5.94 6.46 21.45
C THR A 590 -4.55 6.92 20.99
N ALA A 591 -4.44 7.34 19.73
CA ALA A 591 -3.17 7.86 19.18
C ALA A 591 -2.91 9.32 19.61
N ASP A 592 -3.95 10.06 20.04
CA ASP A 592 -3.85 11.45 20.50
C ASP A 592 -3.76 11.57 22.03
N VAL A 593 -2.99 10.70 22.69
CA VAL A 593 -2.60 10.99 24.08
C VAL A 593 -1.39 11.92 23.99
N PRO A 594 -1.50 13.21 24.34
CA PRO A 594 -0.38 14.15 24.20
C PRO A 594 0.86 13.62 24.93
N GLU A 595 2.02 13.74 24.27
CA GLU A 595 3.32 13.47 24.89
C GLU A 595 3.40 14.27 26.19
N LYS A 596 3.53 13.56 27.31
CA LYS A 596 3.81 14.19 28.60
C LYS A 596 5.16 14.89 28.51
N LYS A 597 5.25 16.14 28.97
CA LYS A 597 6.51 16.59 29.56
C LYS A 597 6.69 15.82 30.87
N ALA A 598 7.83 15.17 31.05
CA ALA A 598 8.14 14.44 32.27
C ALA A 598 7.86 15.31 33.50
N GLY A 599 6.89 14.92 34.34
CA GLY A 599 6.56 15.60 35.60
C GLY A 599 5.17 16.24 35.72
N GLU A 600 4.41 16.43 34.63
CA GLU A 600 3.07 17.05 34.72
C GLU A 600 1.96 16.02 34.93
N ARG A 601 1.14 16.22 35.98
CA ARG A 601 -0.05 15.39 36.26
C ARG A 601 -1.27 15.90 35.49
N SER A 602 -1.83 15.06 34.63
CA SER A 602 -3.08 15.27 33.89
C SER A 602 -4.32 15.00 34.76
N PRO A 603 -5.49 15.61 34.49
CA PRO A 603 -6.77 15.16 35.06
C PRO A 603 -7.08 13.68 34.77
N TRP A 604 -6.48 13.12 33.71
CA TRP A 604 -6.53 11.69 33.39
C TRP A 604 -5.54 10.84 34.21
N ASP A 605 -4.59 11.46 34.91
CA ASP A 605 -3.71 10.75 35.85
C ASP A 605 -4.44 10.33 37.12
N TRP A 606 -5.54 11.00 37.49
CA TRP A 606 -6.47 10.48 38.49
C TRP A 606 -7.14 9.19 38.01
N VAL A 607 -7.47 9.09 36.72
CA VAL A 607 -8.02 7.86 36.13
C VAL A 607 -6.94 6.77 36.03
N ALA A 608 -5.70 7.10 35.67
CA ALA A 608 -4.57 6.17 35.60
C ALA A 608 -4.04 5.69 36.98
N MET A 609 -4.02 6.56 38.00
CA MET A 609 -3.65 6.18 39.38
C MET A 609 -4.76 5.39 40.09
N CYS A 610 -6.04 5.76 39.91
CA CYS A 610 -7.14 4.98 40.46
C CYS A 610 -7.32 3.62 39.74
N THR A 611 -6.85 3.48 38.50
CA THR A 611 -6.86 2.18 37.78
C THR A 611 -5.73 1.24 38.14
N ARG A 612 -4.64 1.71 38.75
CA ARG A 612 -3.60 0.84 39.36
C ARG A 612 -4.03 0.26 40.71
N ASN A 613 -4.80 1.00 41.51
CA ASN A 613 -5.07 0.66 42.90
C ASN A 613 -6.28 -0.27 43.14
N ALA A 614 -7.03 -0.66 42.09
CA ALA A 614 -8.20 -1.53 42.25
C ALA A 614 -7.87 -3.01 42.56
N HIS A 615 -6.59 -3.40 42.55
CA HIS A 615 -6.12 -4.73 42.97
C HIS A 615 -5.56 -4.77 44.41
N MET A 616 -5.66 -3.68 45.18
CA MET A 616 -5.12 -3.58 46.55
C MET A 616 -6.21 -3.35 47.62
N ARG A 617 -7.42 -3.87 47.41
CA ARG A 617 -8.34 -4.14 48.52
C ARG A 617 -8.62 -5.62 48.58
N ARG A 618 -7.84 -6.29 49.43
CA ARG A 618 -8.20 -7.55 50.07
C ARG A 618 -9.51 -7.31 50.84
N ASP A 619 -10.48 -8.19 50.63
CA ASP A 619 -11.11 -8.86 51.76
C ASP A 619 -10.43 -10.24 51.90
#